data_AF-A0AA38LDQ9-F1
#
_entry.id   AF-A0AA38LDQ9-F1
#
_cell.length_a   1.000
_cell.length_b   1.000
_cell.length_c   1.000
_cell.angle_alpha   90.00
_cell.angle_beta   90.00
_cell.angle_gamma   90.00
#
_symmetry.space_group_name_H-M   'P 1'
#
loop_
_entity.id
_entity.type
_entity.pdbx_description
1 polymer ?
#
loop_
_entity_poly.entity_id
_entity_poly.type
_entity_poly.pdbx_seq_one_letter_code
_entity_poly.pdbx_strand_id
1 'polypeptide(L)'
;AAGCETKFSLDGLGEKSYQKCLDFQAQGASIAWTLFPRNRTLDIVFSGYMISPSGWIGWGINPVAPGTMVGTRALIAFRGPSGSTIVLPYYLDNAVKNQQVALVPNQTDTDVGVLKSSVFLSSSSSSARIFATLKLGSNHTSLNHVWNRGMYVQGYSPRIHGTRVEDLKCTKTVEMVSGSVRTKQDNTISTRQKLRVIHGILNSISWGFLLFLGVITARYLGQFESLNPAWFYIHVVLQMTGYSMGVAGWAIGLRLGKLSQGISHDFHRNLGIVMFTLGSLQTFALLFRPKKTHKLRKYWKSYHHFVGYACVIISVVNVFEGINIMGLPPSSNVKLVYSLAISSLIGLCVVLEVNSWIIFFRSRNEEEDGKMRIEPAYRLRNL
;
A
#
# COMPACT_ATOMS: atom_id res chain seq x y z
N ALA A 1 8.24 -26.91 2.39
CA ALA A 1 7.69 -26.42 1.11
C ALA A 1 7.86 -27.54 0.10
N ALA A 2 6.78 -28.09 -0.43
CA ALA A 2 6.88 -29.13 -1.45
C ALA A 2 7.43 -28.47 -2.72
N GLY A 3 8.58 -28.95 -3.17
CA GLY A 3 9.21 -28.47 -4.38
C GLY A 3 8.40 -28.81 -5.63
N CYS A 4 8.95 -28.44 -6.77
CA CYS A 4 8.44 -28.76 -8.09
C CYS A 4 8.45 -30.29 -8.31
N GLU A 5 7.29 -30.95 -8.24
CA GLU A 5 7.12 -32.40 -8.44
C GLU A 5 6.60 -32.69 -9.85
N THR A 6 7.10 -33.75 -10.49
CA THR A 6 6.62 -34.22 -11.80
C THR A 6 5.87 -35.54 -11.73
N LYS A 7 5.89 -36.22 -10.58
CA LYS A 7 5.26 -37.53 -10.37
C LYS A 7 4.27 -37.45 -9.22
N PHE A 8 3.06 -37.93 -9.46
CA PHE A 8 1.95 -37.82 -8.52
C PHE A 8 1.28 -39.18 -8.36
N SER A 9 1.37 -39.74 -7.16
CA SER A 9 0.58 -40.90 -6.77
C SER A 9 -0.84 -40.44 -6.41
N LEU A 10 -1.83 -41.11 -6.98
CA LEU A 10 -3.25 -40.92 -6.68
C LEU A 10 -3.77 -42.17 -5.98
N ASP A 11 -4.35 -42.00 -4.79
CA ASP A 11 -4.87 -43.10 -3.98
C ASP A 11 -5.84 -43.97 -4.82
N GLY A 12 -5.39 -45.17 -5.20
CA GLY A 12 -6.16 -46.15 -5.98
C GLY A 12 -6.29 -45.89 -7.49
N LEU A 13 -5.67 -44.85 -8.06
CA LEU A 13 -5.81 -44.47 -9.48
C LEU A 13 -4.51 -44.52 -10.29
N GLY A 14 -3.42 -45.00 -9.69
CA GLY A 14 -2.11 -45.13 -10.33
C GLY A 14 -1.25 -43.86 -10.25
N GLU A 15 -0.06 -43.94 -10.83
CA GLU A 15 0.91 -42.83 -10.88
C GLU A 15 0.71 -41.99 -12.15
N LYS A 16 0.61 -40.67 -12.01
CA LYS A 16 0.67 -39.72 -13.14
C LYS A 16 2.00 -39.01 -13.18
N SER A 17 2.64 -38.99 -14.35
CA SER A 17 3.91 -38.33 -14.59
C SER A 17 3.80 -37.20 -15.62
N TYR A 18 4.59 -36.15 -15.40
CA TYR A 18 4.65 -34.95 -16.23
C TYR A 18 6.09 -34.67 -16.67
N GLN A 19 6.25 -33.99 -17.81
CA GLN A 19 7.58 -33.69 -18.36
C GLN A 19 8.24 -32.47 -17.70
N LYS A 20 7.44 -31.47 -17.32
CA LYS A 20 7.92 -30.21 -16.78
C LYS A 20 7.15 -29.84 -15.53
N CYS A 21 7.76 -29.03 -14.68
CA CYS A 21 7.10 -28.43 -13.54
C CYS A 21 7.60 -27.01 -13.32
N LEU A 22 6.85 -26.23 -12.55
CA LEU A 22 7.22 -24.90 -12.10
C LEU A 22 6.64 -24.61 -10.71
N ASP A 23 7.49 -24.17 -9.80
CA ASP A 23 7.06 -23.59 -8.52
C ASP A 23 6.74 -22.09 -8.71
N PHE A 24 5.57 -21.67 -8.24
CA PHE A 24 5.14 -20.30 -8.35
C PHE A 24 5.71 -19.37 -7.28
N GLN A 25 6.30 -19.90 -6.21
CA GLN A 25 6.89 -19.15 -5.09
C GLN A 25 5.88 -18.27 -4.31
N ALA A 26 4.58 -18.49 -4.52
CA ALA A 26 3.51 -17.84 -3.76
C ALA A 26 2.41 -18.84 -3.40
N GLN A 27 1.92 -18.75 -2.16
CA GLN A 27 0.92 -19.66 -1.57
C GLN A 27 1.32 -21.16 -1.59
N GLY A 28 2.61 -21.48 -1.76
CA GLY A 28 3.09 -22.86 -1.91
C GLY A 28 2.49 -23.56 -3.14
N ALA A 29 2.10 -22.80 -4.17
CA ALA A 29 1.46 -23.32 -5.36
C ALA A 29 2.49 -23.70 -6.43
N SER A 30 2.21 -24.78 -7.15
CA SER A 30 3.05 -25.26 -8.25
C SER A 30 2.21 -25.86 -9.37
N ILE A 31 2.80 -25.97 -10.55
CA ILE A 31 2.22 -26.69 -11.67
C ILE A 31 3.18 -27.73 -12.20
N ALA A 32 2.65 -28.81 -12.75
CA ALA A 32 3.40 -29.75 -13.58
C ALA A 32 2.58 -30.08 -14.84
N TRP A 33 3.25 -30.20 -15.99
CA TRP A 33 2.56 -30.37 -17.25
C TRP A 33 3.33 -31.21 -18.27
N THR A 34 2.57 -31.76 -19.21
CA THR A 34 3.04 -32.42 -20.42
C THR A 34 2.31 -31.80 -21.60
N LEU A 35 3.07 -31.23 -22.53
CA LEU A 35 2.54 -30.69 -23.77
C LEU A 35 2.56 -31.78 -24.84
N PHE A 36 1.45 -31.95 -25.55
CA PHE A 36 1.34 -32.84 -26.71
C PHE A 36 1.15 -32.00 -27.98
N PRO A 37 2.23 -31.58 -28.66
CA PRO A 37 2.16 -30.61 -29.76
C PRO A 37 1.27 -31.07 -30.92
N ARG A 38 1.29 -32.37 -31.26
CA ARG A 38 0.51 -32.95 -32.36
C ARG A 38 -1.00 -32.82 -32.12
N ASN A 39 -1.45 -33.12 -30.90
CA ASN A 39 -2.87 -33.08 -30.54
C ASN A 39 -3.29 -31.69 -30.05
N ARG A 40 -2.32 -30.79 -29.87
CA ARG A 40 -2.49 -29.45 -29.28
C ARG A 40 -3.17 -29.52 -27.91
N THR A 41 -2.84 -30.54 -27.14
CA THR A 41 -3.37 -30.74 -25.79
C THR A 41 -2.28 -30.51 -24.76
N LEU A 42 -2.69 -29.98 -23.61
CA LEU A 42 -1.86 -29.75 -22.45
C LEU A 42 -2.48 -30.49 -21.27
N ASP A 43 -1.80 -31.52 -20.80
CA ASP A 43 -2.15 -32.15 -19.53
C ASP A 43 -1.39 -31.42 -18.43
N ILE A 44 -2.11 -30.95 -17.43
CA ILE A 44 -1.57 -30.14 -16.35
C ILE A 44 -2.17 -30.53 -15.01
N VAL A 45 -1.34 -30.48 -13.98
CA VAL A 45 -1.77 -30.50 -12.58
C VAL A 45 -1.35 -29.20 -11.92
N PHE A 46 -2.29 -28.59 -11.23
CA PHE A 46 -2.04 -27.51 -10.29
C PHE A 46 -2.07 -28.07 -8.87
N SER A 47 -1.06 -27.78 -8.08
CA SER A 47 -0.96 -28.16 -6.67
C SER A 47 -0.98 -26.92 -5.78
N GLY A 48 -1.68 -27.00 -4.66
CA GLY A 48 -1.65 -25.95 -3.64
C GLY A 48 -2.37 -26.38 -2.37
N TYR A 49 -2.65 -25.41 -1.49
CA TYR A 49 -3.19 -25.70 -0.16
C TYR A 49 -4.43 -24.86 0.14
N MET A 50 -5.48 -25.49 0.66
CA MET A 50 -6.63 -24.79 1.21
C MET A 50 -6.28 -24.14 2.56
N ILE A 51 -6.88 -22.99 2.84
CA ILE A 51 -6.70 -22.28 4.13
C ILE A 51 -7.63 -22.85 5.21
N SER A 52 -8.74 -23.47 4.81
CA SER A 52 -9.79 -23.96 5.69
C SER A 52 -10.41 -25.25 5.14
N PRO A 53 -10.90 -26.17 5.98
CA PRO A 53 -11.65 -27.35 5.55
C PRO A 53 -12.90 -27.04 4.72
N SER A 54 -13.51 -25.88 4.93
CA SER A 54 -14.68 -25.38 4.18
C SER A 54 -14.28 -24.47 3.02
N GLY A 55 -12.98 -24.24 2.84
CA GLY A 55 -12.43 -23.30 1.88
C GLY A 55 -12.47 -23.79 0.45
N TRP A 56 -11.84 -22.99 -0.40
CA TRP A 56 -11.69 -23.30 -1.82
C TRP A 56 -10.28 -22.99 -2.29
N ILE A 57 -9.90 -23.63 -3.38
CA ILE A 57 -8.68 -23.35 -4.13
C ILE A 57 -9.01 -23.29 -5.61
N GLY A 58 -8.49 -22.27 -6.28
CA GLY A 58 -8.79 -22.00 -7.68
C GLY A 58 -7.52 -21.83 -8.48
N TRP A 59 -7.54 -22.37 -9.69
CA TRP A 59 -6.50 -22.15 -10.70
C TRP A 59 -7.15 -21.99 -12.07
N GLY A 60 -6.63 -21.09 -12.89
CA GLY A 60 -7.19 -20.77 -14.18
C GLY A 60 -6.22 -20.14 -15.15
N ILE A 61 -6.69 -20.01 -16.39
CA ILE A 61 -5.98 -19.34 -17.47
C ILE A 61 -6.73 -18.06 -17.86
N ASN A 62 -6.00 -16.96 -17.96
CA ASN A 62 -6.49 -15.73 -18.53
C ASN A 62 -6.00 -15.59 -19.99
N PRO A 63 -6.86 -15.79 -21.00
CA PRO A 63 -6.42 -15.68 -22.40
C PRO A 63 -6.30 -14.23 -22.88
N VAL A 64 -6.79 -13.25 -22.13
CA VAL A 64 -6.87 -11.84 -22.55
C VAL A 64 -5.62 -11.08 -22.13
N ALA A 65 -5.34 -11.02 -20.83
CA ALA A 65 -4.30 -10.15 -20.28
C ALA A 65 -3.47 -10.81 -19.16
N PRO A 66 -2.12 -10.78 -19.25
CA PRO A 66 -1.25 -11.26 -18.18
C PRO A 66 -1.43 -10.41 -16.91
N GLY A 67 -1.24 -11.02 -15.73
CA GLY A 67 -1.24 -10.30 -14.46
C GLY A 67 -2.61 -9.81 -13.98
N THR A 68 -3.70 -10.25 -14.60
CA THR A 68 -5.06 -9.84 -14.24
C THR A 68 -5.95 -11.04 -13.90
N MET A 69 -6.81 -10.89 -12.90
CA MET A 69 -7.80 -11.92 -12.54
C MET A 69 -9.06 -11.81 -13.40
N VAL A 70 -9.49 -10.60 -13.77
CA VAL A 70 -10.66 -10.39 -14.63
C VAL A 70 -10.36 -10.94 -16.04
N GLY A 71 -11.30 -11.70 -16.59
CA GLY A 71 -11.16 -12.46 -17.83
C GLY A 71 -10.62 -13.89 -17.64
N THR A 72 -10.30 -14.30 -16.40
CA THR A 72 -9.79 -15.65 -16.12
C THR A 72 -10.90 -16.67 -16.20
N ARG A 73 -10.61 -17.79 -16.86
CA ARG A 73 -11.41 -19.01 -16.79
C ARG A 73 -10.75 -19.95 -15.80
N ALA A 74 -11.44 -20.18 -14.70
CA ALA A 74 -10.88 -20.84 -13.53
C ALA A 74 -11.60 -22.16 -13.26
N LEU A 75 -10.83 -23.16 -12.85
CA LEU A 75 -11.31 -24.34 -12.17
C LEU A 75 -11.17 -24.11 -10.68
N ILE A 76 -12.28 -24.15 -9.95
CA ILE A 76 -12.29 -23.95 -8.51
C ILE A 76 -12.74 -25.24 -7.85
N ALA A 77 -11.89 -25.74 -6.96
CA ALA A 77 -12.08 -26.93 -6.17
C ALA A 77 -12.48 -26.59 -4.73
N PHE A 78 -13.47 -27.30 -4.22
CA PHE A 78 -14.00 -27.15 -2.85
C PHE A 78 -14.81 -28.39 -2.47
N ARG A 79 -15.19 -28.48 -1.19
CA ARG A 79 -16.15 -29.49 -0.72
C ARG A 79 -17.56 -28.99 -0.97
N GLY A 80 -18.32 -29.71 -1.77
CA GLY A 80 -19.72 -29.40 -2.06
C GLY A 80 -20.62 -29.56 -0.82
N PRO A 81 -21.87 -29.08 -0.89
CA PRO A 81 -22.82 -29.17 0.23
C PRO A 81 -23.08 -30.61 0.71
N SER A 82 -22.96 -31.60 -0.17
CA SER A 82 -23.06 -33.03 0.11
C SER A 82 -21.81 -33.65 0.77
N GLY A 83 -20.77 -32.85 1.02
CA GLY A 83 -19.47 -33.31 1.53
C GLY A 83 -18.53 -33.88 0.47
N SER A 84 -19.00 -34.07 -0.78
CA SER A 84 -18.17 -34.56 -1.88
C SER A 84 -17.20 -33.48 -2.36
N THR A 85 -15.96 -33.88 -2.64
CA THR A 85 -14.96 -33.05 -3.30
C THR A 85 -15.34 -32.80 -4.76
N ILE A 86 -15.50 -31.54 -5.14
CA ILE A 86 -15.88 -31.15 -6.51
C ILE A 86 -14.95 -30.09 -7.08
N VAL A 87 -14.84 -30.06 -8.40
CA VAL A 87 -14.18 -29.00 -9.17
C VAL A 87 -15.14 -28.52 -10.24
N LEU A 88 -15.36 -27.20 -10.30
CA LEU A 88 -16.29 -26.60 -11.26
C LEU A 88 -15.61 -25.47 -12.04
N PRO A 89 -16.02 -25.25 -13.30
CA PRO A 89 -15.55 -24.12 -14.10
C PRO A 89 -16.27 -22.82 -13.72
N TYR A 90 -15.52 -21.73 -13.73
CA TYR A 90 -15.98 -20.37 -13.43
C TYR A 90 -15.37 -19.38 -14.41
N TYR A 91 -16.12 -18.33 -14.72
CA TYR A 91 -15.65 -17.18 -15.46
C TYR A 91 -15.56 -15.96 -14.54
N LEU A 92 -14.38 -15.38 -14.40
CA LEU A 92 -14.14 -14.22 -13.56
C LEU A 92 -14.31 -12.94 -14.38
N ASP A 93 -15.54 -12.44 -14.49
CA ASP A 93 -15.79 -11.17 -15.17
C ASP A 93 -15.62 -9.95 -14.25
N ASN A 94 -15.92 -8.76 -14.76
CA ASN A 94 -15.84 -7.53 -13.96
C ASN A 94 -17.03 -7.38 -13.00
N ALA A 95 -18.15 -8.07 -13.22
CA ALA A 95 -19.35 -7.99 -12.37
C ALA A 95 -19.19 -8.77 -11.06
N VAL A 96 -18.40 -9.84 -11.05
CA VAL A 96 -18.08 -10.60 -9.81
C VAL A 96 -16.97 -9.96 -8.97
N LYS A 97 -16.35 -8.89 -9.47
CA LYS A 97 -15.27 -8.18 -8.78
C LYS A 97 -15.75 -7.62 -7.44
N ASN A 98 -14.91 -7.76 -6.41
CA ASN A 98 -15.25 -7.39 -5.03
C ASN A 98 -16.56 -8.02 -4.54
N GLN A 99 -16.97 -9.13 -5.16
CA GLN A 99 -18.20 -9.84 -4.81
C GLN A 99 -19.47 -8.98 -4.92
N GLN A 100 -19.50 -8.04 -5.88
CA GLN A 100 -20.71 -7.27 -6.20
C GLN A 100 -21.87 -8.18 -6.63
N VAL A 101 -21.54 -9.24 -7.37
CA VAL A 101 -22.45 -10.34 -7.73
C VAL A 101 -21.84 -11.66 -7.25
N ALA A 102 -22.69 -12.62 -6.90
CA ALA A 102 -22.24 -13.98 -6.55
C ALA A 102 -21.57 -14.65 -7.75
N LEU A 103 -20.36 -15.18 -7.56
CA LEU A 103 -19.66 -15.96 -8.57
C LEU A 103 -20.34 -17.33 -8.71
N VAL A 104 -20.95 -17.62 -9.85
CA VAL A 104 -21.64 -18.89 -10.09
C VAL A 104 -20.87 -19.77 -11.09
N PRO A 105 -20.99 -21.11 -10.99
CA PRO A 105 -20.37 -22.01 -11.96
C PRO A 105 -20.88 -21.72 -13.38
N ASN A 106 -19.99 -21.68 -14.36
CA ASN A 106 -20.34 -21.51 -15.76
C ASN A 106 -19.78 -22.68 -16.57
N GLN A 107 -20.66 -23.62 -16.93
CA GLN A 107 -20.30 -24.81 -17.71
C GLN A 107 -20.20 -24.55 -19.22
N THR A 108 -20.66 -23.40 -19.70
CA THR A 108 -20.85 -23.11 -21.12
C THR A 108 -19.74 -22.30 -21.79
N ASP A 109 -18.76 -21.77 -21.04
CA ASP A 109 -17.67 -20.97 -21.61
C ASP A 109 -16.51 -21.87 -22.08
N THR A 110 -16.53 -22.23 -23.37
CA THR A 110 -15.64 -23.19 -24.03
C THR A 110 -14.28 -22.64 -24.47
N ASP A 111 -14.00 -21.36 -24.23
CA ASP A 111 -12.83 -20.68 -24.81
C ASP A 111 -11.46 -21.15 -24.27
N VAL A 112 -11.41 -21.72 -23.05
CA VAL A 112 -10.18 -22.35 -22.53
C VAL A 112 -10.10 -23.85 -22.84
N GLY A 113 -11.06 -24.38 -23.61
CA GLY A 113 -10.96 -25.72 -24.18
C GLY A 113 -10.68 -26.81 -23.15
N VAL A 114 -11.20 -26.69 -21.92
CA VAL A 114 -11.03 -27.70 -20.88
C VAL A 114 -11.75 -28.97 -21.35
N LEU A 115 -10.98 -29.98 -21.74
CA LEU A 115 -11.50 -31.26 -22.22
C LEU A 115 -11.87 -32.18 -21.07
N LYS A 116 -11.07 -32.17 -20.00
CA LYS A 116 -11.26 -32.98 -18.80
C LYS A 116 -10.75 -32.22 -17.58
N SER A 117 -11.41 -32.39 -16.45
CA SER A 117 -10.93 -31.91 -15.16
C SER A 117 -11.27 -32.90 -14.04
N SER A 118 -10.39 -33.01 -13.06
CA SER A 118 -10.62 -33.78 -11.84
C SER A 118 -9.85 -33.16 -10.68
N VAL A 119 -10.20 -33.55 -9.46
CA VAL A 119 -9.60 -32.99 -8.26
C VAL A 119 -9.25 -34.11 -7.28
N PHE A 120 -8.13 -33.94 -6.60
CA PHE A 120 -7.74 -34.73 -5.45
C PHE A 120 -7.54 -33.81 -4.26
N LEU A 121 -8.29 -34.04 -3.18
CA LEU A 121 -8.10 -33.37 -1.91
C LEU A 121 -7.59 -34.41 -0.92
N SER A 122 -6.44 -34.15 -0.31
CA SER A 122 -5.92 -35.03 0.73
C SER A 122 -6.80 -34.92 1.98
N SER A 123 -7.17 -36.06 2.56
CA SER A 123 -7.97 -36.11 3.79
C SER A 123 -7.14 -35.75 5.03
N SER A 124 -5.83 -36.02 4.99
CA SER A 124 -4.89 -35.83 6.10
C SER A 124 -4.12 -34.51 6.02
N SER A 125 -4.07 -33.86 4.86
CA SER A 125 -3.39 -32.58 4.65
C SER A 125 -4.31 -31.59 3.95
N SER A 126 -4.11 -30.28 4.14
CA SER A 126 -4.84 -29.25 3.39
C SER A 126 -4.44 -29.17 1.90
N SER A 127 -3.67 -30.14 1.41
CA SER A 127 -3.17 -30.23 0.04
C SER A 127 -4.29 -30.57 -0.93
N ALA A 128 -4.30 -29.85 -2.05
CA ALA A 128 -5.27 -29.96 -3.12
C ALA A 128 -4.54 -30.00 -4.46
N ARG A 129 -4.98 -30.91 -5.33
CA ARG A 129 -4.46 -31.05 -6.70
C ARG A 129 -5.62 -30.98 -7.68
N ILE A 130 -5.54 -30.06 -8.63
CA ILE A 130 -6.50 -29.91 -9.73
C ILE A 130 -5.83 -30.42 -10.99
N PHE A 131 -6.39 -31.46 -11.58
CA PHE A 131 -5.94 -32.03 -12.85
C PHE A 131 -6.82 -31.48 -13.97
N ALA A 132 -6.20 -31.11 -15.09
CA ALA A 132 -6.92 -30.64 -16.26
C ALA A 132 -6.22 -31.06 -17.55
N THR A 133 -7.01 -31.32 -18.59
CA THR A 133 -6.55 -31.44 -19.96
C THR A 133 -7.12 -30.27 -20.75
N LEU A 134 -6.26 -29.41 -21.29
CA LEU A 134 -6.65 -28.23 -22.05
C LEU A 134 -6.37 -28.43 -23.54
N LYS A 135 -7.25 -27.92 -24.41
CA LYS A 135 -7.00 -27.76 -25.84
C LYS A 135 -6.45 -26.37 -26.12
N LEU A 136 -5.26 -26.28 -26.70
CA LEU A 136 -4.58 -25.02 -26.97
C LEU A 136 -5.00 -24.42 -28.32
N GLY A 137 -5.37 -23.13 -28.33
CA GLY A 137 -5.69 -22.34 -29.53
C GLY A 137 -4.48 -22.09 -30.45
N SER A 138 -4.73 -21.78 -31.74
CA SER A 138 -3.79 -21.91 -32.88
C SER A 138 -2.36 -21.43 -32.63
N ASN A 139 -2.16 -20.36 -31.86
CA ASN A 139 -0.86 -19.69 -31.65
C ASN A 139 -0.47 -19.45 -30.17
N HIS A 140 -1.12 -20.11 -29.20
CA HIS A 140 -0.90 -19.82 -27.77
C HIS A 140 -0.21 -20.98 -27.05
N THR A 141 1.13 -20.97 -27.05
CA THR A 141 1.95 -21.79 -26.16
C THR A 141 2.33 -21.05 -24.87
N SER A 142 2.13 -19.73 -24.82
CA SER A 142 2.28 -18.92 -23.61
C SER A 142 0.93 -18.74 -22.93
N LEU A 143 0.82 -19.19 -21.67
CA LEU A 143 -0.41 -19.12 -20.89
C LEU A 143 -0.24 -18.22 -19.67
N ASN A 144 -1.24 -17.40 -19.41
CA ASN A 144 -1.31 -16.56 -18.22
C ASN A 144 -2.04 -17.31 -17.12
N HIS A 145 -1.29 -17.88 -16.18
CA HIS A 145 -1.86 -18.58 -15.03
C HIS A 145 -2.28 -17.58 -13.96
N VAL A 146 -3.41 -17.88 -13.35
CA VAL A 146 -3.95 -17.19 -12.18
C VAL A 146 -4.38 -18.24 -11.17
N TRP A 147 -4.06 -18.04 -9.90
CA TRP A 147 -4.54 -18.91 -8.83
C TRP A 147 -4.92 -18.11 -7.61
N ASN A 148 -5.74 -18.69 -6.74
CA ASN A 148 -5.94 -18.18 -5.39
C ASN A 148 -6.65 -19.22 -4.52
N ARG A 149 -6.90 -18.86 -3.26
CA ARG A 149 -7.59 -19.68 -2.28
C ARG A 149 -8.37 -18.81 -1.31
N GLY A 150 -9.46 -19.36 -0.77
CA GLY A 150 -10.33 -18.62 0.15
C GLY A 150 -10.85 -19.46 1.31
N MET A 151 -11.45 -18.77 2.28
CA MET A 151 -11.82 -19.34 3.57
C MET A 151 -13.07 -20.23 3.54
N TYR A 152 -14.04 -19.90 2.70
CA TYR A 152 -15.30 -20.66 2.61
C TYR A 152 -16.01 -20.45 1.26
N VAL A 153 -16.93 -21.38 0.96
CA VAL A 153 -17.85 -21.34 -0.18
C VAL A 153 -19.28 -21.20 0.35
N GLN A 154 -20.11 -20.40 -0.32
CA GLN A 154 -21.53 -20.25 0.00
C GLN A 154 -22.36 -20.92 -1.09
N GLY A 155 -22.93 -22.08 -0.79
CA GLY A 155 -23.56 -22.94 -1.80
C GLY A 155 -22.51 -23.43 -2.81
N TYR A 156 -22.59 -22.94 -4.05
CA TYR A 156 -21.60 -23.17 -5.11
C TYR A 156 -20.84 -21.89 -5.48
N SER A 157 -20.88 -20.86 -4.63
CA SER A 157 -20.22 -19.57 -4.90
C SER A 157 -19.01 -19.38 -3.98
N PRO A 158 -17.77 -19.47 -4.51
CA PRO A 158 -16.56 -19.18 -3.76
C PRO A 158 -16.58 -17.71 -3.28
N ARG A 159 -16.36 -17.49 -1.98
CA ARG A 159 -16.26 -16.12 -1.45
C ARG A 159 -14.91 -15.51 -1.78
N ILE A 160 -14.83 -14.19 -1.76
CA ILE A 160 -13.60 -13.45 -2.07
C ILE A 160 -12.38 -13.99 -1.28
N HIS A 161 -11.26 -14.13 -1.98
CA HIS A 161 -9.99 -14.51 -1.36
C HIS A 161 -9.38 -13.35 -0.56
N GLY A 162 -8.36 -13.65 0.25
CA GLY A 162 -7.59 -12.62 0.95
C GLY A 162 -6.88 -11.68 -0.02
N THR A 163 -6.60 -10.45 0.42
CA THR A 163 -5.92 -9.42 -0.40
C THR A 163 -4.52 -9.11 0.13
N ARG A 164 -3.88 -10.08 0.80
CA ARG A 164 -2.50 -9.92 1.26
C ARG A 164 -1.55 -9.85 0.07
N VAL A 165 -0.35 -9.33 0.29
CA VAL A 165 0.67 -9.21 -0.76
C VAL A 165 0.97 -10.56 -1.43
N GLU A 166 0.93 -11.66 -0.68
CA GLU A 166 1.08 -13.02 -1.20
C GLU A 166 -0.08 -13.46 -2.10
N ASP A 167 -1.32 -13.13 -1.74
CA ASP A 167 -2.54 -13.48 -2.49
C ASP A 167 -2.64 -12.72 -3.82
N LEU A 168 -2.07 -11.51 -3.87
CA LEU A 168 -2.13 -10.63 -5.04
C LEU A 168 -0.98 -10.87 -6.02
N LYS A 169 0.01 -11.68 -5.64
CA LYS A 169 1.11 -12.11 -6.52
C LYS A 169 0.77 -13.38 -7.32
N CYS A 170 -0.44 -13.91 -7.15
CA CYS A 170 -0.85 -15.21 -7.70
C CYS A 170 -1.20 -15.17 -9.20
N THR A 171 -0.31 -14.59 -10.00
CA THR A 171 -0.38 -14.56 -11.46
C THR A 171 0.99 -14.83 -12.05
N LYS A 172 1.09 -15.65 -13.10
CA LYS A 172 2.37 -15.92 -13.77
C LYS A 172 2.16 -16.29 -15.23
N THR A 173 2.97 -15.74 -16.11
CA THR A 173 2.95 -16.11 -17.53
C THR A 173 4.04 -17.12 -17.80
N VAL A 174 3.67 -18.28 -18.35
CA VAL A 174 4.59 -19.41 -18.55
C VAL A 174 4.52 -19.83 -20.01
N GLU A 175 5.69 -20.04 -20.61
CA GLU A 175 5.81 -20.63 -21.93
C GLU A 175 5.80 -22.16 -21.81
N MET A 176 4.74 -22.83 -22.28
CA MET A 176 4.52 -24.27 -22.07
C MET A 176 5.57 -25.14 -22.77
N VAL A 177 6.14 -24.66 -23.89
CA VAL A 177 7.15 -25.41 -24.66
C VAL A 177 8.50 -25.40 -23.97
N SER A 178 9.00 -24.23 -23.55
CA SER A 178 10.32 -24.11 -22.90
C SER A 178 10.26 -24.36 -21.40
N GLY A 179 9.13 -24.05 -20.76
CA GLY A 179 9.01 -23.92 -19.31
C GLY A 179 9.57 -22.61 -18.77
N SER A 180 9.94 -21.67 -19.65
CA SER A 180 10.44 -20.37 -19.22
C SER A 180 9.29 -19.50 -18.69
N VAL A 181 9.57 -18.82 -17.60
CA VAL A 181 8.67 -17.80 -17.05
C VAL A 181 8.85 -16.55 -17.89
N ARG A 182 7.78 -16.11 -18.57
CA ARG A 182 7.77 -14.80 -19.22
C ARG A 182 7.52 -13.75 -18.16
N THR A 183 8.61 -13.22 -17.59
CA THR A 183 8.58 -11.89 -17.00
C THR A 183 8.44 -10.90 -18.16
N LYS A 184 7.21 -10.58 -18.58
CA LYS A 184 7.04 -9.26 -19.20
C LYS A 184 7.56 -8.28 -18.16
N GLN A 185 8.58 -7.51 -18.54
CA GLN A 185 8.94 -6.27 -17.86
C GLN A 185 7.73 -5.37 -18.00
N ASP A 186 6.74 -5.60 -17.14
CA ASP A 186 5.46 -4.95 -17.22
C ASP A 186 5.72 -3.50 -16.81
N ASN A 187 5.85 -2.62 -17.81
CA ASN A 187 6.16 -1.21 -17.61
C ASN A 187 5.18 -0.58 -16.60
N THR A 188 3.98 -1.11 -16.47
CA THR A 188 2.99 -0.79 -15.45
C THR A 188 3.40 -1.17 -14.02
N ILE A 189 3.93 -2.38 -13.78
CA ILE A 189 4.46 -2.78 -12.46
C ILE A 189 5.71 -1.95 -12.12
N SER A 190 6.62 -1.76 -13.09
CA SER A 190 7.82 -0.95 -12.87
C SER A 190 7.48 0.52 -12.63
N THR A 191 6.51 1.09 -13.36
CA THR A 191 6.01 2.46 -13.16
C THR A 191 5.31 2.59 -11.82
N ARG A 192 4.45 1.65 -11.43
CA ARG A 192 3.79 1.67 -10.12
C ARG A 192 4.82 1.65 -8.99
N GLN A 193 5.84 0.80 -9.09
CA GLN A 193 6.90 0.73 -8.08
C GLN A 193 7.70 2.03 -8.01
N LYS A 194 8.06 2.62 -9.16
CA LYS A 194 8.70 3.95 -9.23
C LYS A 194 7.82 5.03 -8.58
N LEU A 195 6.53 5.08 -8.91
CA LEU A 195 5.59 6.05 -8.34
C LEU A 195 5.43 5.87 -6.82
N ARG A 196 5.44 4.65 -6.29
CA ARG A 196 5.42 4.39 -4.83
C ARG A 196 6.64 5.00 -4.16
N VAL A 197 7.83 4.79 -4.72
CA VAL A 197 9.08 5.36 -4.20
C VAL A 197 9.05 6.88 -4.27
N ILE A 198 8.67 7.46 -5.41
CA ILE A 198 8.56 8.92 -5.59
C ILE A 198 7.56 9.53 -4.61
N HIS A 199 6.38 8.92 -4.46
CA HIS A 199 5.36 9.35 -3.49
C HIS A 199 5.89 9.36 -2.05
N GLY A 200 6.56 8.27 -1.66
CA GLY A 200 7.15 8.15 -0.32
C GLY A 200 8.20 9.23 -0.06
N ILE A 201 9.16 9.41 -0.99
CA ILE A 201 10.22 10.42 -0.85
C ILE A 201 9.64 11.84 -0.81
N LEU A 202 8.76 12.19 -1.77
CA LEU A 202 8.16 13.53 -1.83
C LEU A 202 7.43 13.87 -0.53
N ASN A 203 6.60 12.96 -0.02
CA ASN A 203 5.78 13.21 1.17
C ASN A 203 6.60 13.19 2.48
N SER A 204 7.64 12.36 2.58
CA SER A 204 8.54 12.40 3.73
C SER A 204 9.33 13.71 3.80
N ILE A 205 9.82 14.23 2.67
CA ILE A 205 10.55 15.51 2.63
C ILE A 205 9.60 16.68 2.86
N SER A 206 8.41 16.68 2.25
CA SER A 206 7.44 17.78 2.37
C SER A 206 6.73 17.77 3.72
N TRP A 207 5.70 16.93 3.87
CA TRP A 207 4.83 16.85 5.04
C TRP A 207 5.57 16.38 6.29
N GLY A 208 6.55 15.49 6.11
CA GLY A 208 7.33 14.92 7.21
C GLY A 208 8.45 15.84 7.73
N PHE A 209 9.00 16.76 6.92
CA PHE A 209 10.19 17.53 7.32
C PHE A 209 10.07 19.04 7.07
N LEU A 210 9.90 19.48 5.82
CA LEU A 210 9.93 20.91 5.46
C LEU A 210 8.85 21.73 6.16
N LEU A 211 7.62 21.21 6.25
CA LEU A 211 6.51 21.92 6.92
C LEU A 211 6.74 22.00 8.44
N PHE A 212 7.32 20.97 9.05
CA PHE A 212 7.75 20.98 10.44
C PHE A 212 8.80 22.07 10.65
N LEU A 213 9.83 22.10 9.80
CA LEU A 213 10.88 23.11 9.86
C LEU A 213 10.31 24.53 9.76
N GLY A 214 9.33 24.75 8.88
CA GLY A 214 8.62 26.02 8.78
C GLY A 214 7.91 26.42 10.08
N VAL A 215 7.31 25.48 10.81
CA VAL A 215 6.71 25.74 12.14
C VAL A 215 7.78 26.14 13.16
N ILE A 216 8.92 25.43 13.20
CA ILE A 216 10.06 25.77 14.07
C ILE A 216 10.56 27.20 13.78
N THR A 217 10.76 27.55 12.50
CA THR A 217 11.18 28.89 12.08
C THR A 217 10.24 29.96 12.62
N ALA A 218 8.92 29.79 12.45
CA ALA A 218 7.95 30.78 12.93
C ALA A 218 7.91 30.90 14.45
N ARG A 219 8.07 29.78 15.18
CA ARG A 219 8.02 29.75 16.65
C ARG A 219 9.23 30.41 17.29
N TYR A 220 10.43 30.10 16.80
CA TYR A 220 11.68 30.49 17.47
C TYR A 220 12.34 31.71 16.82
N LEU A 221 12.43 31.78 15.50
CA LEU A 221 13.03 32.96 14.85
C LEU A 221 12.11 34.19 14.92
N GLY A 222 10.79 33.97 15.03
CA GLY A 222 9.81 35.03 15.21
C GLY A 222 9.91 35.80 16.54
N GLN A 223 10.72 35.32 17.49
CA GLN A 223 10.96 36.00 18.76
C GLN A 223 12.00 37.12 18.66
N PHE A 224 12.90 37.07 17.67
CA PHE A 224 13.97 38.05 17.53
C PHE A 224 13.50 39.24 16.70
N GLU A 225 13.46 40.43 17.31
CA GLU A 225 13.06 41.65 16.60
C GLU A 225 13.99 41.96 15.42
N SER A 226 15.28 41.65 15.55
CA SER A 226 16.30 41.81 14.49
C SER A 226 16.03 40.98 13.24
N LEU A 227 15.22 39.92 13.34
CA LEU A 227 14.84 39.06 12.22
C LEU A 227 13.47 39.42 11.63
N ASN A 228 12.87 40.54 12.02
CA ASN A 228 11.69 41.06 11.35
C ASN A 228 12.10 41.85 10.09
N PRO A 229 11.50 41.58 8.90
CA PRO A 229 10.46 40.60 8.58
C PRO A 229 10.98 39.25 8.06
N ALA A 230 12.30 39.01 8.07
CA ALA A 230 12.96 37.85 7.47
C ALA A 230 12.37 36.49 7.91
N TRP A 231 12.13 36.28 9.21
CA TRP A 231 11.58 35.00 9.70
C TRP A 231 10.23 34.65 9.03
N PHE A 232 9.41 35.66 8.74
CA PHE A 232 8.10 35.48 8.14
C PHE A 232 8.23 34.99 6.71
N TYR A 233 9.16 35.58 5.94
CA TYR A 233 9.44 35.13 4.57
C TYR A 233 10.05 33.73 4.55
N ILE A 234 10.98 33.42 5.45
CA ILE A 234 11.55 32.06 5.56
C ILE A 234 10.45 31.04 5.86
N HIS A 235 9.57 31.34 6.82
CA HIS A 235 8.42 30.50 7.13
C HIS A 235 7.53 30.29 5.89
N VAL A 236 7.14 31.36 5.19
CA VAL A 236 6.29 31.26 4.00
C VAL A 236 6.95 30.43 2.90
N VAL A 237 8.24 30.64 2.62
CA VAL A 237 8.96 29.88 1.58
C VAL A 237 9.02 28.39 1.92
N LEU A 238 9.36 28.03 3.17
CA LEU A 238 9.37 26.64 3.63
C LEU A 238 7.98 25.98 3.52
N GLN A 239 6.94 26.70 3.97
CA GLN A 239 5.56 26.19 3.94
C GLN A 239 5.04 26.02 2.50
N MET A 240 5.24 27.02 1.63
CA MET A 240 4.76 26.95 0.25
C MET A 240 5.51 25.90 -0.57
N THR A 241 6.83 25.76 -0.37
CA THR A 241 7.63 24.73 -1.04
C THR A 241 7.21 23.34 -0.58
N GLY A 242 7.14 23.12 0.74
CA GLY A 242 6.70 21.85 1.31
C GLY A 242 5.29 21.50 0.84
N TYR A 243 4.34 22.45 0.89
CA TYR A 243 2.95 22.19 0.52
C TYR A 243 2.84 21.82 -0.96
N SER A 244 3.53 22.53 -1.85
CA SER A 244 3.54 22.24 -3.30
C SER A 244 4.07 20.84 -3.61
N MET A 245 5.21 20.46 -3.02
CA MET A 245 5.75 19.09 -3.12
C MET A 245 4.77 18.05 -2.55
N GLY A 246 4.12 18.39 -1.45
CA GLY A 246 3.14 17.56 -0.77
C GLY A 246 1.86 17.34 -1.58
N VAL A 247 1.38 18.35 -2.31
CA VAL A 247 0.25 18.23 -3.24
C VAL A 247 0.59 17.30 -4.40
N ALA A 248 1.79 17.44 -4.98
CA ALA A 248 2.27 16.54 -6.02
C ALA A 248 2.37 15.08 -5.51
N GLY A 249 2.94 14.90 -4.32
CA GLY A 249 2.98 13.60 -3.64
C GLY A 249 1.59 13.02 -3.41
N TRP A 250 0.65 13.80 -2.90
CA TRP A 250 -0.75 13.39 -2.68
C TRP A 250 -1.46 12.98 -3.98
N ALA A 251 -1.29 13.74 -5.07
CA ALA A 251 -1.84 13.40 -6.38
C ALA A 251 -1.29 12.07 -6.92
N ILE A 252 0.02 11.82 -6.73
CA ILE A 252 0.61 10.50 -7.04
C ILE A 252 -0.02 9.40 -6.19
N GLY A 253 -0.32 9.66 -4.92
CA GLY A 253 -1.03 8.74 -4.02
C GLY A 253 -2.42 8.35 -4.55
N LEU A 254 -3.19 9.32 -5.03
CA LEU A 254 -4.49 9.05 -5.68
C LEU A 254 -4.33 8.22 -6.96
N ARG A 255 -3.30 8.52 -7.77
CA ARG A 255 -3.00 7.73 -8.97
C ARG A 255 -2.61 6.29 -8.63
N LEU A 256 -1.81 6.10 -7.59
CA LEU A 256 -1.44 4.78 -7.07
C LEU A 256 -2.67 3.99 -6.64
N GLY A 257 -3.62 4.61 -5.95
CA GLY A 257 -4.89 3.97 -5.58
C GLY A 257 -5.70 3.50 -6.79
N LYS A 258 -5.74 4.28 -7.87
CA LYS A 258 -6.38 3.87 -9.15
C LYS A 258 -5.64 2.73 -9.84
N LEU A 259 -4.31 2.66 -9.72
CA LEU A 259 -3.48 1.59 -10.28
C LEU A 259 -3.48 0.32 -9.42
N SER A 260 -3.99 0.36 -8.19
CA SER A 260 -4.05 -0.75 -7.25
C SER A 260 -5.48 -1.10 -6.86
N GLN A 261 -6.37 -1.26 -7.84
CA GLN A 261 -7.75 -1.65 -7.58
C GLN A 261 -7.80 -2.98 -6.81
N GLY A 262 -8.45 -2.99 -5.64
CA GLY A 262 -8.52 -4.14 -4.74
C GLY A 262 -7.56 -4.09 -3.54
N ILE A 263 -6.62 -3.15 -3.50
CA ILE A 263 -5.78 -2.86 -2.32
C ILE A 263 -6.19 -1.49 -1.78
N SER A 264 -6.85 -1.45 -0.61
CA SER A 264 -7.09 -0.20 0.11
C SER A 264 -6.24 -0.16 1.39
N HIS A 265 -5.46 0.90 1.54
CA HIS A 265 -4.84 1.26 2.81
C HIS A 265 -5.64 2.42 3.40
N ASP A 266 -6.82 2.10 3.92
CA ASP A 266 -7.83 3.09 4.27
C ASP A 266 -7.34 4.06 5.36
N PHE A 267 -6.57 3.59 6.33
CA PHE A 267 -6.03 4.45 7.38
C PHE A 267 -5.06 5.51 6.83
N HIS A 268 -4.01 5.11 6.11
CA HIS A 268 -3.06 6.03 5.46
C HIS A 268 -3.73 6.99 4.47
N ARG A 269 -4.67 6.46 3.66
CA ARG A 269 -5.40 7.28 2.69
C ARG A 269 -6.25 8.34 3.38
N ASN A 270 -6.99 7.96 4.42
CA ASN A 270 -7.87 8.87 5.14
C ASN A 270 -7.05 9.95 5.87
N LEU A 271 -5.97 9.58 6.56
CA LEU A 271 -5.05 10.55 7.16
C LEU A 271 -4.46 11.49 6.11
N GLY A 272 -4.05 10.96 4.94
CA GLY A 272 -3.55 11.77 3.83
C GLY A 272 -4.57 12.79 3.30
N ILE A 273 -5.85 12.43 3.19
CA ILE A 273 -6.92 13.34 2.75
C ILE A 273 -7.19 14.42 3.81
N VAL A 274 -7.26 14.04 5.09
CA VAL A 274 -7.43 14.99 6.21
C VAL A 274 -6.26 15.98 6.22
N MET A 275 -5.04 15.49 6.14
CA MET A 275 -3.82 16.30 6.11
C MET A 275 -3.79 17.26 4.91
N PHE A 276 -4.13 16.80 3.71
CA PHE A 276 -4.21 17.66 2.52
C PHE A 276 -5.26 18.78 2.71
N THR A 277 -6.41 18.45 3.28
CA THR A 277 -7.50 19.40 3.54
C THR A 277 -7.06 20.47 4.55
N LEU A 278 -6.50 20.05 5.69
CA LEU A 278 -6.01 20.95 6.73
C LEU A 278 -4.81 21.80 6.25
N GLY A 279 -3.90 21.23 5.47
CA GLY A 279 -2.79 21.96 4.87
C GLY A 279 -3.26 23.01 3.87
N SER A 280 -4.27 22.69 3.05
CA SER A 280 -4.87 23.66 2.12
C SER A 280 -5.49 24.84 2.86
N LEU A 281 -6.25 24.54 3.92
CA LEU A 281 -6.80 25.52 4.85
C LEU A 281 -5.71 26.42 5.44
N GLN A 282 -4.52 25.88 5.74
CA GLN A 282 -3.38 26.66 6.20
C GLN A 282 -2.77 27.57 5.14
N THR A 283 -2.63 27.09 3.90
CA THR A 283 -2.15 27.91 2.79
C THR A 283 -3.10 29.08 2.52
N PHE A 284 -4.42 28.85 2.58
CA PHE A 284 -5.42 29.92 2.46
C PHE A 284 -5.38 30.94 3.61
N ALA A 285 -4.79 30.61 4.76
CA ALA A 285 -4.62 31.56 5.86
C ALA A 285 -3.79 32.79 5.45
N LEU A 286 -2.94 32.68 4.42
CA LEU A 286 -2.23 33.82 3.84
C LEU A 286 -3.17 34.82 3.17
N LEU A 287 -4.15 34.34 2.39
CA LEU A 287 -5.11 35.20 1.68
C LEU A 287 -6.03 35.94 2.65
N PHE A 288 -6.48 35.26 3.69
CA PHE A 288 -7.40 35.82 4.69
C PHE A 288 -6.69 36.44 5.89
N ARG A 289 -5.39 36.76 5.79
CA ARG A 289 -4.58 37.29 6.89
C ARG A 289 -5.06 38.70 7.29
N PRO A 290 -5.70 38.89 8.47
CA PRO A 290 -6.19 40.21 8.86
C PRO A 290 -5.05 41.14 9.26
N LYS A 291 -5.25 42.45 9.11
CA LYS A 291 -4.33 43.50 9.63
C LYS A 291 -4.13 43.31 11.15
N LYS A 292 -2.95 43.69 11.66
CA LYS A 292 -2.58 43.51 13.08
C LYS A 292 -3.57 44.16 14.05
N THR A 293 -4.23 45.24 13.64
CA THR A 293 -5.19 46.03 14.43
C THR A 293 -6.63 45.46 14.43
N HIS A 294 -6.92 44.45 13.61
CA HIS A 294 -8.28 43.94 13.44
C HIS A 294 -8.65 42.90 14.50
N LYS A 295 -9.88 42.94 15.07
CA LYS A 295 -10.35 42.00 16.11
C LYS A 295 -10.25 40.52 15.68
N LEU A 296 -10.53 40.22 14.40
CA LEU A 296 -10.40 38.86 13.83
C LEU A 296 -8.96 38.31 13.85
N ARG A 297 -7.93 39.16 14.03
CA ARG A 297 -6.54 38.71 14.10
C ARG A 297 -6.32 37.68 15.21
N LYS A 298 -7.04 37.79 16.34
CA LYS A 298 -6.94 36.85 17.46
C LYS A 298 -7.44 35.45 17.07
N TYR A 299 -8.62 35.38 16.45
CA TYR A 299 -9.21 34.11 15.99
C TYR A 299 -8.37 33.49 14.87
N TRP A 300 -7.91 34.29 13.90
CA TRP A 300 -7.01 33.83 12.84
C TRP A 300 -5.72 33.23 13.41
N LYS A 301 -5.10 33.87 14.42
CA LYS A 301 -3.90 33.33 15.08
C LYS A 301 -4.18 31.99 15.78
N SER A 302 -5.30 31.88 16.49
CA SER A 302 -5.68 30.64 17.20
C SER A 302 -5.91 29.49 16.22
N TYR A 303 -6.73 29.73 15.18
CA TYR A 303 -6.96 28.79 14.09
C TYR A 303 -5.64 28.35 13.43
N HIS A 304 -4.80 29.31 13.02
CA HIS A 304 -3.56 29.04 12.30
C HIS A 304 -2.58 28.22 13.15
N HIS A 305 -2.47 28.48 14.46
CA HIS A 305 -1.64 27.65 15.33
C HIS A 305 -2.21 26.25 15.53
N PHE A 306 -3.50 26.16 15.91
CA PHE A 306 -4.12 24.88 16.26
C PHE A 306 -4.10 23.90 15.08
N VAL A 307 -4.56 24.36 13.91
CA VAL A 307 -4.56 23.53 12.71
C VAL A 307 -3.13 23.19 12.28
N GLY A 308 -2.17 24.07 12.54
CA GLY A 308 -0.77 23.89 12.14
C GLY A 308 -0.10 22.77 12.92
N TYR A 309 -0.27 22.77 14.24
CA TYR A 309 0.22 21.69 15.09
C TYR A 309 -0.50 20.36 14.82
N ALA A 310 -1.81 20.39 14.57
CA ALA A 310 -2.55 19.19 14.17
C ALA A 310 -1.98 18.58 12.88
N CYS A 311 -1.67 19.40 11.86
CA CYS A 311 -1.03 18.94 10.63
C CYS A 311 0.31 18.24 10.89
N VAL A 312 1.15 18.78 11.78
CA VAL A 312 2.46 18.20 12.12
C VAL A 312 2.32 16.82 12.75
N ILE A 313 1.39 16.65 13.70
CA ILE A 313 1.18 15.35 14.37
C ILE A 313 0.66 14.33 13.35
N ILE A 314 -0.36 14.69 12.58
CA ILE A 314 -0.97 13.81 11.59
C ILE A 314 0.05 13.43 10.51
N SER A 315 0.90 14.36 10.06
CA SER A 315 1.88 14.07 9.02
C SER A 315 2.92 13.06 9.46
N VAL A 316 3.45 13.16 10.69
CA VAL A 316 4.41 12.20 11.23
C VAL A 316 3.81 10.80 11.27
N VAL A 317 2.60 10.65 11.83
CA VAL A 317 1.89 9.36 11.89
C VAL A 317 1.66 8.82 10.47
N ASN A 318 1.22 9.66 9.55
CA ASN A 318 0.90 9.23 8.19
C ASN A 318 2.15 8.79 7.40
N VAL A 319 3.31 9.42 7.61
CA VAL A 319 4.58 9.00 7.00
C VAL A 319 5.04 7.65 7.56
N PHE A 320 4.95 7.42 8.87
CA PHE A 320 5.28 6.12 9.46
C PHE A 320 4.39 5.01 8.90
N GLU A 321 3.09 5.27 8.77
CA GLU A 321 2.17 4.34 8.16
C GLU A 321 2.53 4.07 6.69
N GLY A 322 2.87 5.11 5.93
CA GLY A 322 3.34 4.96 4.55
C GLY A 322 4.60 4.10 4.44
N ILE A 323 5.56 4.25 5.36
CA ILE A 323 6.78 3.41 5.42
C ILE A 323 6.42 1.95 5.70
N ASN A 324 5.50 1.68 6.63
CA ASN A 324 5.03 0.32 6.91
C ASN A 324 4.34 -0.30 5.67
N ILE A 325 3.52 0.47 4.96
CA ILE A 325 2.82 0.04 3.73
C ILE A 325 3.81 -0.29 2.59
N MET A 326 4.98 0.33 2.55
CA MET A 326 6.01 0.00 1.57
C MET A 326 6.54 -1.43 1.72
N GLY A 327 6.40 -2.05 2.90
CA GLY A 327 6.83 -3.44 3.13
C GLY A 327 8.33 -3.64 2.86
N LEU A 328 9.14 -2.67 3.28
CA LEU A 328 10.59 -2.69 3.08
C LEU A 328 11.23 -3.90 3.79
N PRO A 329 12.34 -4.46 3.26
CA PRO A 329 12.99 -5.60 3.88
C PRO A 329 13.51 -5.26 5.29
N PRO A 330 13.69 -6.26 6.18
CA PRO A 330 14.18 -6.03 7.55
C PRO A 330 15.54 -5.31 7.63
N SER A 331 16.37 -5.44 6.59
CA SER A 331 17.66 -4.74 6.46
C SER A 331 17.53 -3.25 6.08
N SER A 332 16.32 -2.77 5.78
CA SER A 332 16.11 -1.39 5.34
C SER A 332 16.15 -0.42 6.53
N ASN A 333 17.07 0.54 6.47
CA ASN A 333 17.23 1.56 7.50
C ASN A 333 16.31 2.79 7.30
N VAL A 334 15.39 2.79 6.33
CA VAL A 334 14.57 3.98 6.01
C VAL A 334 13.74 4.45 7.20
N LYS A 335 13.09 3.50 7.91
CA LYS A 335 12.29 3.82 9.11
C LYS A 335 13.17 4.42 10.21
N LEU A 336 14.37 3.87 10.41
CA LEU A 336 15.35 4.36 11.38
C LEU A 336 15.83 5.77 11.03
N VAL A 337 16.21 6.01 9.78
CA VAL A 337 16.66 7.33 9.30
C VAL A 337 15.59 8.39 9.50
N TYR A 338 14.33 8.08 9.14
CA TYR A 338 13.22 9.01 9.36
C TYR A 338 12.97 9.27 10.86
N SER A 339 13.00 8.24 11.70
CA SER A 339 12.89 8.40 13.16
C SER A 339 13.99 9.28 13.73
N LEU A 340 15.24 9.09 13.30
CA LEU A 340 16.37 9.93 13.74
C LEU A 340 16.17 11.38 13.32
N ALA A 341 15.74 11.63 12.07
CA ALA A 341 15.49 12.99 11.58
C ALA A 341 14.41 13.72 12.40
N ILE A 342 13.28 13.06 12.69
CA ILE A 342 12.21 13.65 13.51
C ILE A 342 12.66 13.84 14.96
N SER A 343 13.34 12.86 15.56
CA SER A 343 13.88 12.98 16.92
C SER A 343 14.89 14.13 17.03
N SER A 344 15.72 14.37 16.01
CA SER A 344 16.61 15.53 15.96
C SER A 344 15.85 16.86 15.89
N LEU A 345 14.77 16.94 15.10
CA LEU A 345 13.92 18.15 15.07
C LEU A 345 13.23 18.41 16.41
N ILE A 346 12.70 17.36 17.06
CA ILE A 346 12.08 17.48 18.39
C ILE A 346 13.12 17.90 19.42
N GLY A 347 14.32 17.29 19.41
CA GLY A 347 15.43 17.67 20.28
C GLY A 347 15.83 19.13 20.07
N LEU A 348 15.90 19.59 18.82
CA LEU A 348 16.13 21.00 18.50
C LEU A 348 15.04 21.91 19.08
N CYS A 349 13.76 21.54 18.98
CA CYS A 349 12.67 22.29 19.62
C CYS A 349 12.84 22.38 21.13
N VAL A 350 13.20 21.27 21.81
CA VAL A 350 13.42 21.27 23.27
C VAL A 350 14.54 22.24 23.63
N VAL A 351 15.69 22.18 22.93
CA VAL A 351 16.82 23.10 23.17
C VAL A 351 16.42 24.55 22.93
N LEU A 352 15.73 24.84 21.82
CA LEU A 352 15.30 26.21 21.49
C LEU A 352 14.24 26.73 22.49
N GLU A 353 13.33 25.87 22.98
CA GLU A 353 12.35 26.24 23.99
C GLU A 353 13.04 26.57 25.31
N VAL A 354 13.96 25.72 25.79
CA VAL A 354 14.76 25.99 27.00
C VAL A 354 15.51 27.32 26.88
N ASN A 355 16.19 27.57 25.76
CA ASN A 355 16.87 28.84 25.52
C ASN A 355 15.91 30.03 25.51
N SER A 356 14.71 29.88 24.92
CA SER A 356 13.68 30.93 24.90
C SER A 356 13.22 31.27 26.32
N TRP A 357 13.03 30.26 27.19
CA TRP A 357 12.69 30.47 28.60
C TRP A 357 13.81 31.14 29.38
N ILE A 358 15.07 30.75 29.16
CA ILE A 358 16.23 31.38 29.81
C ILE A 358 16.29 32.87 29.44
N ILE A 359 16.13 33.21 28.15
CA ILE A 359 16.13 34.61 27.69
C ILE A 359 14.97 35.38 28.33
N PHE A 360 13.77 34.78 28.37
CA PHE A 360 12.60 35.39 28.99
C PHE A 360 12.84 35.73 30.47
N PHE A 361 13.32 34.76 31.26
CA PHE A 361 13.62 35.00 32.67
C PHE A 361 14.73 36.04 32.87
N ARG A 362 15.77 36.03 32.04
CA ARG A 362 16.85 37.04 32.12
C ARG A 362 16.33 38.45 31.85
N SER A 363 15.53 38.62 30.79
CA SER A 363 14.94 39.93 30.45
C SER A 363 14.04 40.48 31.56
N ARG A 364 13.27 39.62 32.22
CA ARG A 364 12.42 40.02 33.35
C ARG A 364 13.25 40.46 34.56
N ASN A 365 14.33 39.75 34.86
CA ASN A 365 15.23 40.13 35.95
C ASN A 365 15.93 41.47 35.66
N GLU A 366 16.37 41.70 34.42
CA GLU A 366 16.96 42.98 33.98
C GLU A 366 15.96 44.15 34.08
N GLU A 367 14.68 43.93 33.75
CA GLU A 367 13.62 44.92 33.93
C GLU A 367 13.30 45.23 35.41
N GLU A 368 13.30 44.20 36.27
CA GLU A 368 13.10 44.34 37.71
C GLU A 368 14.27 45.11 38.37
N ASP A 369 15.51 44.76 38.04
CA ASP A 369 16.72 45.48 38.51
C ASP A 369 16.75 46.93 38.00
N GLY A 370 16.36 47.16 36.73
CA GLY A 370 16.24 48.50 36.16
C GLY A 370 15.24 49.38 36.92
N LYS A 371 14.05 48.84 37.24
CA LYS A 371 13.06 49.54 38.06
C LYS A 371 13.58 49.84 39.46
N MET A 372 14.23 48.88 40.11
CA MET A 372 14.82 49.07 41.45
C MET A 372 15.95 50.11 41.48
N ARG A 373 16.71 50.31 40.38
CA ARG A 373 17.74 51.37 40.31
C ARG A 373 17.15 52.76 40.07
N ILE A 374 16.05 52.87 39.32
CA ILE A 374 15.46 54.16 38.95
C ILE A 374 14.63 54.74 40.10
N GLU A 375 13.91 53.92 40.86
CA GLU A 375 13.02 54.38 41.93
C GLU A 375 13.72 55.19 43.05
N PRO A 376 14.86 54.75 43.61
CA PRO A 376 15.60 55.50 44.63
C PRO A 376 16.23 56.77 44.07
N ALA A 377 16.72 56.74 42.82
CA ALA A 377 17.35 57.88 42.16
C ALA A 377 16.36 59.01 41.84
N TYR A 378 15.09 58.67 41.59
CA TYR A 378 14.01 59.65 41.45
C TYR A 378 13.60 60.23 42.82
N ARG A 379 13.62 59.41 43.87
CA ARG A 379 13.27 59.81 45.24
C ARG A 379 14.31 60.75 45.87
N LEU A 380 15.60 60.55 45.57
CA LEU A 380 16.72 61.41 46.02
C LEU A 380 16.84 62.74 45.25
N ARG A 381 16.20 62.87 44.09
CA ARG A 381 16.24 64.09 43.26
C ARG A 381 15.08 65.06 43.56
N ASN A 382 14.09 64.60 44.32
CA ASN A 382 12.88 65.34 44.72
C ASN A 382 12.81 65.64 46.22
N LEU A 383 13.90 65.39 46.95
CA LEU A 383 14.19 65.89 48.30
C LEU A 383 15.27 66.96 48.17
#